data_AF-G1VEN6-F1
#
_entry.id   AF-G1VEN6-F1
#
_cell.length_a   1.000
_cell.length_b   1.000
_cell.length_c   1.000
_cell.angle_alpha   90.00
_cell.angle_beta   90.00
_cell.angle_gamma   90.00
#
_symmetry.space_group_name_H-M   'P 1'
#
loop_
_entity.id
_entity.type
_entity.pdbx_description
1 polymer ?
#
loop_
_entity_poly.entity_id
_entity_poly.type
_entity_poly.pdbx_seq_one_letter_code
_entity_poly.pdbx_strand_id
1 'polypeptide(L)'
;MTDIKDFFIASNTVHNAPDYDSNVLSTLIHTVEAFARVTYQSVYLIDYYRQEFLYVSDNSLFLCGHTAKEVKELGYNFYLEHVPEEEQKIAC
;
A
#
# COMPACT_ATOMS: atom_id res chain seq x y z
N MET A 1 -0.82 10.02 -19.15
CA MET A 1 -1.50 10.15 -17.85
C MET A 1 -1.90 8.78 -17.38
N THR A 2 -1.26 8.32 -16.31
CA THR A 2 -1.56 7.04 -15.65
C THR A 2 -2.83 7.23 -14.81
N ASP A 3 -3.76 6.27 -14.88
CA ASP A 3 -4.95 6.23 -14.05
C ASP A 3 -4.76 5.22 -12.91
N ILE A 4 -5.48 5.38 -11.79
CA ILE A 4 -5.40 4.43 -10.67
C ILE A 4 -5.70 2.98 -11.13
N LYS A 5 -6.57 2.82 -12.13
CA LYS A 5 -6.91 1.50 -12.69
C LYS A 5 -5.71 0.81 -13.34
N ASP A 6 -4.70 1.55 -13.77
CA ASP A 6 -3.51 0.99 -14.39
C ASP A 6 -2.62 0.23 -13.38
N PHE A 7 -2.78 0.48 -12.06
CA PHE A 7 -2.11 -0.31 -11.01
C PHE A 7 -2.77 -1.69 -10.79
N PHE A 8 -4.01 -1.87 -11.24
CA PHE A 8 -4.80 -3.08 -11.02
C PHE A 8 -5.07 -3.81 -12.33
N ILE A 9 -4.04 -4.52 -12.79
CA ILE A 9 -4.06 -5.29 -14.03
C ILE A 9 -4.69 -6.68 -13.84
N ALA A 10 -5.00 -7.34 -14.95
CA ALA A 10 -5.61 -8.67 -14.93
C ALA A 10 -4.83 -9.71 -14.10
N SER A 11 -3.49 -9.59 -14.00
CA SER A 11 -2.67 -10.53 -13.24
C SER A 11 -2.69 -10.34 -11.72
N ASN A 12 -3.13 -9.18 -11.21
CA ASN A 12 -3.25 -8.92 -9.77
C ASN A 12 -4.71 -8.71 -9.30
N THR A 13 -5.67 -8.90 -10.21
CA THR A 13 -7.10 -8.83 -9.90
C THR A 13 -7.52 -10.03 -9.05
N VAL A 14 -8.13 -9.74 -7.89
CA VAL A 14 -8.72 -10.75 -7.01
C VAL A 14 -10.22 -10.80 -7.24
N HIS A 15 -10.74 -11.94 -7.72
CA HIS A 15 -12.16 -12.05 -8.08
C HIS A 15 -13.09 -12.33 -6.89
N ASN A 16 -12.56 -12.97 -5.85
CA ASN A 16 -13.35 -13.39 -4.68
C ASN A 16 -12.87 -12.64 -3.45
N ALA A 17 -13.81 -12.12 -2.67
CA ALA A 17 -13.49 -11.51 -1.38
C ALA A 17 -12.83 -12.56 -0.48
N PRO A 18 -11.65 -12.28 0.09
CA PRO A 18 -11.10 -13.11 1.15
C PRO A 18 -11.98 -13.03 2.41
N ASP A 19 -11.83 -14.02 3.28
CA ASP A 19 -12.44 -13.96 4.60
C ASP A 19 -11.66 -12.95 5.46
N TYR A 20 -12.32 -11.84 5.80
CA TYR A 20 -11.76 -10.76 6.60
C TYR A 20 -11.90 -11.06 8.10
N ASP A 21 -11.44 -12.23 8.54
CA ASP A 21 -11.37 -12.51 9.97
C ASP A 21 -10.51 -11.45 10.66
N SER A 22 -11.12 -10.73 11.61
CA SER A 22 -10.50 -9.60 12.28
C SER A 22 -9.24 -9.97 13.06
N ASN A 23 -9.16 -11.18 13.61
CA ASN A 23 -7.99 -11.63 14.37
C ASN A 23 -6.83 -11.94 13.42
N VAL A 24 -7.12 -12.59 12.29
CA VAL A 24 -6.12 -12.85 11.24
C VAL A 24 -5.58 -11.52 10.69
N LEU A 25 -6.45 -10.58 10.36
CA LEU A 25 -6.05 -9.28 9.83
C LEU A 25 -5.21 -8.49 10.83
N SER A 26 -5.63 -8.45 12.10
CA SER A 26 -4.86 -7.81 13.17
C SER A 26 -3.48 -8.45 13.36
N THR A 27 -3.41 -9.78 13.32
CA THR A 27 -2.14 -10.52 13.43
C THR A 27 -1.20 -10.21 12.27
N LEU A 28 -1.71 -10.14 11.04
CA LEU A 28 -0.92 -9.77 9.86
C LEU A 28 -0.38 -8.34 9.98
N ILE A 29 -1.23 -7.38 10.34
CA ILE A 29 -0.83 -5.97 10.50
C ILE A 29 0.27 -5.84 11.57
N HIS A 30 0.09 -6.42 12.75
CA HIS A 30 1.11 -6.36 13.82
C HIS A 30 2.42 -7.07 13.41
N THR A 31 2.33 -8.14 12.63
CA THR A 31 3.52 -8.85 12.12
C THR A 31 4.31 -7.97 11.15
N VAL A 32 3.62 -7.33 10.19
CA VAL A 32 4.26 -6.42 9.24
C VAL A 32 4.82 -5.18 9.95
N GLU A 33 4.12 -4.65 10.94
CA GLU A 33 4.60 -3.54 11.77
C GLU A 33 5.89 -3.91 12.51
N ALA A 34 5.91 -5.07 13.18
CA ALA A 34 7.10 -5.57 13.86
C ALA A 34 8.26 -5.80 12.88
N PHE A 35 7.98 -6.38 11.71
CA PHE A 35 8.97 -6.59 10.65
C PHE A 35 9.57 -5.27 10.17
N ALA A 36 8.74 -4.28 9.83
CA ALA A 36 9.19 -2.95 9.39
C ALA A 36 10.07 -2.29 10.44
N ARG A 37 9.68 -2.36 11.72
CA ARG A 37 10.44 -1.79 12.83
C ARG A 37 11.80 -2.48 13.06
N VAL A 38 11.84 -3.81 13.01
CA VAL A 38 13.07 -4.59 13.27
C VAL A 38 14.05 -4.49 12.10
N THR A 39 13.56 -4.42 10.87
CA THR A 39 14.40 -4.35 9.66
C THR A 39 14.72 -2.93 9.22
N TYR A 40 14.05 -1.93 9.81
CA TYR A 40 14.10 -0.53 9.41
C TYR A 40 13.77 -0.32 7.92
N GLN A 41 12.90 -1.17 7.37
CA GLN A 41 12.44 -1.08 5.99
C GLN A 41 11.13 -0.30 5.92
N SER A 42 10.96 0.47 4.84
CA SER A 42 9.67 1.08 4.51
C SER A 42 8.78 0.02 3.85
N VAL A 43 7.66 -0.33 4.47
CA VAL A 43 6.78 -1.44 4.07
C VAL A 43 5.33 -0.97 4.07
N TYR A 44 4.58 -1.42 3.07
CA TYR A 44 3.12 -1.29 3.01
C TYR A 44 2.49 -2.68 2.87
N LEU A 45 1.26 -2.80 3.36
CA LEU A 45 0.40 -3.97 3.17
C LEU A 45 -0.82 -3.54 2.37
N ILE A 46 -1.05 -4.17 1.22
CA ILE A 46 -2.12 -3.84 0.28
C ILE A 46 -3.16 -4.94 0.28
N ASP A 47 -4.43 -4.56 0.33
CA ASP A 47 -5.56 -5.42 -0.02
C ASP A 47 -5.86 -5.24 -1.52
N TYR A 48 -5.52 -6.24 -2.34
CA TYR A 48 -5.77 -6.21 -3.78
C TYR A 48 -7.24 -6.41 -4.15
N TYR A 49 -8.07 -6.95 -3.26
CA TYR A 49 -9.52 -7.06 -3.51
C TYR A 49 -10.20 -5.70 -3.28
N ARG A 50 -9.87 -5.02 -2.18
CA ARG A 50 -10.40 -3.67 -1.87
C ARG A 50 -9.64 -2.53 -2.52
N GLN A 51 -8.46 -2.81 -3.06
CA GLN A 51 -7.58 -1.84 -3.71
C GLN A 51 -7.15 -0.73 -2.73
N GLU A 52 -6.86 -1.09 -1.48
CA GLU A 52 -6.53 -0.14 -0.40
C GLU A 52 -5.29 -0.57 0.41
N PHE A 53 -4.65 0.41 1.06
CA PHE A 53 -3.58 0.12 2.01
C PHE A 53 -4.15 -0.28 3.37
N LEU A 54 -3.83 -1.49 3.82
CA LEU A 54 -4.13 -1.97 5.17
C LEU A 54 -3.13 -1.41 6.19
N TYR A 55 -1.86 -1.27 5.81
CA TYR A 55 -0.79 -0.74 6.65
C TYR A 55 0.24 0.02 5.80
N VAL A 56 0.80 1.08 6.37
CA VAL A 56 1.94 1.83 5.84
C VAL A 56 2.89 2.07 7.02
N SER A 57 4.16 1.72 6.88
CA SER A 57 5.16 1.99 7.91
C SER A 57 5.41 3.48 8.05
N ASP A 58 5.55 3.95 9.29
CA ASP A 58 5.87 5.34 9.56
C ASP A 58 7.36 5.61 9.29
N ASN A 59 7.66 6.13 8.11
CA ASN A 59 9.00 6.56 7.73
C ASN A 59 8.93 7.80 6.84
N SER A 60 8.91 8.97 7.48
CA SER A 60 8.67 10.27 6.83
C SER A 60 9.58 10.58 5.63
N LEU A 61 10.80 10.03 5.60
CA LEU A 61 11.72 10.19 4.47
C LEU A 61 11.22 9.51 3.19
N PHE A 62 10.58 8.35 3.31
CA PHE A 62 10.06 7.59 2.18
C PHE A 62 8.63 7.99 1.79
N LEU A 63 7.94 8.72 2.66
CA LEU A 63 6.57 9.19 2.43
C LEU A 63 6.52 10.63 1.90
N CYS A 64 7.62 11.14 1.35
CA CYS A 64 7.71 12.50 0.79
C CYS A 64 7.29 13.61 1.78
N GLY A 65 7.48 13.39 3.09
CA GLY A 65 7.07 14.32 4.15
C GLY A 65 5.66 14.10 4.69
N HIS A 66 4.89 13.16 4.14
CA HIS A 66 3.60 12.75 4.68
C HIS A 66 3.74 11.79 5.86
N THR A 67 2.70 11.75 6.68
CA THR A 67 2.51 10.70 7.69
C THR A 67 1.97 9.43 7.03
N ALA A 68 2.19 8.28 7.66
CA ALA A 68 1.60 7.01 7.20
C ALA A 68 0.07 7.08 7.07
N LYS A 69 -0.60 7.86 7.93
CA LYS A 69 -2.04 8.06 7.88
C LYS A 69 -2.47 8.81 6.62
N GLU A 70 -1.80 9.92 6.28
CA GLU A 70 -2.11 10.70 5.08
C GLU A 70 -1.89 9.86 3.81
N VAL A 71 -0.83 9.06 3.75
CA VAL A 71 -0.59 8.17 2.60
C VAL A 71 -1.68 7.11 2.47
N LYS A 72 -2.15 6.53 3.59
CA LYS A 72 -3.30 5.61 3.57
C LYS A 72 -4.57 6.27 3.06
N GLU A 73 -4.83 7.53 3.44
CA GLU A 73 -6.00 8.30 3.00
C GLU A 73 -5.91 8.72 1.52
N LEU A 74 -4.71 9.09 1.04
CA LEU A 74 -4.45 9.41 -0.37
C LEU A 74 -4.57 8.17 -1.28
N GLY A 75 -4.21 6.99 -0.75
CA GLY A 75 -4.18 5.76 -1.54
C GLY A 75 -3.20 5.85 -2.69
N TYR A 76 -3.57 5.30 -3.85
CA TYR A 76 -2.72 5.28 -5.04
C TYR A 76 -2.49 6.66 -5.68
N ASN A 77 -3.27 7.68 -5.30
CA ASN A 77 -2.99 9.05 -5.71
C ASN A 77 -1.61 9.51 -5.22
N PHE A 78 -1.15 8.99 -4.09
CA PHE A 78 0.19 9.25 -3.59
C PHE A 78 1.26 8.97 -4.66
N TYR A 79 1.14 7.85 -5.39
CA TYR A 79 2.07 7.52 -6.47
C TYR A 79 1.92 8.44 -7.68
N LEU A 80 0.70 8.80 -8.07
CA LEU A 80 0.46 9.71 -9.19
C LEU A 80 1.03 11.11 -8.94
N GLU A 81 1.02 11.56 -7.68
CA GLU A 81 1.53 12.87 -7.27
C GLU A 81 3.05 12.89 -7.08
N HIS A 82 3.66 11.79 -6.64
CA HIS A 82 5.06 11.77 -6.19
C HIS A 82 6.02 10.95 -7.07
N VAL A 83 5.52 9.99 -7.84
CA VAL A 83 6.34 9.17 -8.75
C VAL A 83 6.35 9.81 -10.13
N PRO A 84 7.53 10.00 -10.76
CA PRO A 84 7.63 10.50 -12.13
C PRO A 84 6.79 9.67 -13.11
N GLU A 85 6.13 10.30 -14.09
CA GLU A 85 5.20 9.62 -15.01
C GLU A 85 5.79 8.37 -15.70
N GLU A 86 7.07 8.41 -16.04
CA GLU A 86 7.79 7.31 -16.69
C GLU A 86 7.94 6.07 -15.77
N GLU A 87 7.90 6.25 -14.45
CA GLU A 87 8.09 5.20 -13.44
C GLU A 87 6.76 4.75 -12.81
N GLN A 88 5.67 5.49 -13.00
CA GLN A 88 4.36 5.17 -12.40
C GLN A 88 3.86 3.76 -12.76
N LYS A 89 4.18 3.24 -13.94
CA LYS A 89 3.77 1.90 -14.39
C LYS A 89 4.53 0.74 -13.71
N ILE A 90 5.59 1.04 -12.97
CA ILE A 90 6.43 0.05 -12.26
C ILE A 90 6.11 0.05 -10.76
N ALA A 91 5.32 1.01 -10.28
CA ALA A 91 5.06 1.19 -8.85
C ALA A 91 4.14 0.12 -8.22
N CYS A 92 3.71 -0.90 -8.98
CA CYS A 92 2.91 -2.04 -8.50
C CYS A 92 3.32 -3.37 -9.15
#